data_AF-A0A7W1S5D7-F1
#
_entry.id   AF-A0A7W1S5D7-F1
#
_cell.length_a   1.000
_cell.length_b   1.000
_cell.length_c   1.000
_cell.angle_alpha   90.00
_cell.angle_beta   90.00
_cell.angle_gamma   90.00
#
_symmetry.space_group_name_H-M   'P 1'
#
loop_
_entity.id
_entity.type
_entity.pdbx_description
1 polymer ?
#
loop_
_entity_poly.entity_id
_entity_poly.type
_entity_poly.pdbx_seq_one_letter_code
_entity_poly.pdbx_strand_id
1 'polypeptide(L)' 'MEHDASDLITVPAAALKASVARNTMLLAAKNGTIKAIRIGRNWLIYASDIERWKTENYRPQMAARYPKQDKEGDTP' A
#
# COMPACT_ATOMS: atom_id res chain seq x y z
N MET A 1 -20.71 6.04 -15.09
CA MET A 1 -20.09 5.43 -13.89
C MET A 1 -19.28 6.52 -13.23
N GLU A 2 -19.86 7.15 -12.22
CA GLU A 2 -19.16 8.12 -11.37
C GLU A 2 -18.13 7.35 -10.55
N HIS A 3 -16.85 7.47 -10.92
CA HIS A 3 -15.77 7.05 -10.05
C HIS A 3 -15.47 8.24 -9.14
N ASP A 4 -16.20 8.31 -8.02
CA ASP A 4 -15.99 9.32 -6.99
C ASP A 4 -14.51 9.41 -6.60
N ALA A 5 -13.94 10.57 -6.91
CA ALA A 5 -12.53 10.87 -6.81
C ALA A 5 -12.05 11.12 -5.36
N SER A 6 -12.78 10.68 -4.33
CA SER A 6 -12.57 11.18 -2.96
C SER A 6 -12.50 10.14 -1.85
N ASP A 7 -12.49 8.83 -2.14
CA ASP A 7 -12.37 7.81 -1.09
C ASP A 7 -10.89 7.55 -0.72
N LEU A 8 -10.25 8.59 -0.20
CA LEU A 8 -8.94 8.52 0.44
C LEU A 8 -9.11 7.94 1.84
N ILE A 9 -8.66 6.71 2.03
CA ILE A 9 -8.80 6.00 3.30
C ILE A 9 -7.46 5.88 4.00
N THR A 10 -7.49 5.75 5.32
CA THR A 10 -6.28 5.58 6.12
C THR A 10 -5.63 4.22 5.85
N VAL A 11 -4.32 4.10 6.07
CA VAL A 11 -3.60 2.82 5.97
C VAL A 11 -4.31 1.64 6.67
N PRO A 12 -4.81 1.74 7.93
CA PRO A 12 -5.52 0.63 8.55
C PRO A 12 -6.82 0.28 7.83
N ALA A 13 -7.60 1.26 7.34
CA ALA A 13 -8.81 1.00 6.57
C ALA A 13 -8.49 0.33 5.22
N ALA A 14 -7.44 0.79 4.53
CA ALA A 14 -6.96 0.19 3.30
C ALA A 14 -6.50 -1.26 3.49
N ALA A 15 -5.79 -1.53 4.59
CA ALA A 15 -5.31 -2.87 4.93
C ALA A 15 -6.47 -3.85 5.14
N LEU A 16 -7.54 -3.42 5.83
CA LEU A 16 -8.76 -4.20 6.00
C LEU A 16 -9.44 -4.47 4.66
N LYS A 17 -9.56 -3.45 3.80
CA LYS A 17 -10.17 -3.58 2.46
C LYS A 17 -9.37 -4.52 1.54
N ALA A 18 -8.05 -4.47 1.62
CA ALA A 18 -7.18 -5.37 0.88
C ALA A 18 -7.07 -6.77 1.49
N SER A 19 -7.53 -6.97 2.74
CA SER A 19 -7.32 -8.16 3.55
C SER A 19 -5.83 -8.51 3.72
N VAL A 20 -5.01 -7.50 4.00
CA VAL A 20 -3.56 -7.62 4.22
C VAL A 20 -3.14 -7.00 5.56
N ALA A 21 -1.92 -7.30 6.01
CA ALA A 21 -1.37 -6.67 7.21
C ALA A 21 -1.20 -5.16 7.01
N ARG A 22 -1.47 -4.37 8.07
CA ARG A 22 -1.28 -2.91 8.08
C ARG A 22 0.12 -2.51 7.63
N ASN A 23 1.14 -3.26 8.06
CA ASN A 23 2.52 -2.94 7.72
C ASN A 23 2.81 -3.14 6.23
N THR A 24 2.21 -4.14 5.59
CA THR A 24 2.30 -4.36 4.12
C THR A 24 1.72 -3.16 3.38
N MET A 25 0.55 -2.69 3.79
CA MET A 25 -0.10 -1.53 3.18
C MET A 25 0.69 -0.23 3.42
N LEU A 26 1.26 -0.07 4.62
CA LEU A 26 2.15 1.06 4.93
C LEU A 26 3.41 1.05 4.06
N LEU A 27 4.04 -0.11 3.90
CA LEU A 27 5.23 -0.28 3.06
C LEU A 27 4.89 0.00 1.59
N ALA A 28 3.75 -0.48 1.11
CA ALA A 28 3.28 -0.19 -0.25
C ALA A 28 3.13 1.32 -0.48
N ALA A 29 2.53 2.05 0.47
CA ALA A 29 2.39 3.49 0.40
C ALA A 29 3.75 4.20 0.44
N LYS A 30 4.67 3.77 1.31
CA LYS A 30 6.03 4.34 1.43
C LYS A 30 6.89 4.07 0.20
N ASN A 31 6.74 2.90 -0.42
CA ASN A 31 7.49 2.49 -1.59
C ASN A 31 6.85 3.02 -2.90
N GLY A 32 5.69 3.66 -2.83
CA GLY A 32 4.98 4.19 -3.99
C GLY A 32 4.39 3.11 -4.92
N THR A 33 4.24 1.87 -4.44
CA THR A 33 3.65 0.79 -5.24
C THR A 33 2.12 0.86 -5.28
N ILE A 34 1.52 1.60 -4.35
CA ILE A 34 0.11 1.96 -4.33
C ILE A 34 -0.06 3.47 -4.33
N LYS A 35 -1.10 3.97 -5.00
CA LYS A 35 -1.44 5.38 -5.02
C LYS A 35 -1.83 5.83 -3.62
N ALA A 36 -0.99 6.67 -3.04
CA ALA A 36 -1.15 7.20 -1.69
C ALA A 36 -0.69 8.67 -1.63
N ILE A 37 -1.27 9.43 -0.72
CA ILE A 37 -0.85 10.79 -0.37
C ILE A 37 -0.35 10.82 1.06
N ARG A 38 0.72 11.59 1.28
CA ARG A 38 1.26 11.81 2.61
C ARG A 38 0.71 13.12 3.16
N ILE A 39 -0.03 13.04 4.26
CA ILE A 39 -0.53 14.20 5.00
C ILE A 39 0.18 14.23 6.36
N GLY A 40 1.23 15.06 6.44
CA GLY A 40 2.10 15.16 7.61
C GLY A 40 2.82 13.83 7.92
N ARG A 41 2.42 13.18 9.02
CA ARG A 41 2.94 11.87 9.45
C ARG A 41 2.08 10.69 9.02
N ASN A 42 0.90 10.96 8.47
CA ASN A 42 -0.06 9.94 8.07
C ASN A 42 -0.02 9.72 6.55
N TRP A 43 -0.33 8.50 6.15
CA TRP A 43 -0.54 8.11 4.76
C TRP A 43 -2.01 7.84 4.52
N LEU A 44 -2.56 8.44 3.47
CA LEU A 44 -3.89 8.14 2.96
C LEU A 44 -3.76 7.46 1.60
N ILE A 45 -4.58 6.46 1.36
CA ILE A 45 -4.50 5.56 0.21
C ILE A 45 -5.79 5.70 -0.58
N TYR A 46 -5.68 5.76 -1.91
CA TYR A 46 -6.85 5.80 -2.76
C TYR A 46 -7.52 4.42 -2.75
N ALA A 47 -8.77 4.34 -2.27
CA ALA A 47 -9.47 3.08 -2.17
C ALA A 47 -9.62 2.37 -3.54
N SER A 48 -9.80 3.15 -4.61
CA SER A 48 -9.90 2.63 -5.98
C SER A 48 -8.61 1.98 -6.49
N ASP A 49 -7.45 2.37 -5.95
CA ASP A 49 -6.16 1.80 -6.36
C ASP A 49 -5.83 0.50 -5.60
N ILE A 50 -6.57 0.20 -4.53
CA ILE A 50 -6.34 -1.01 -3.71
C ILE A 50 -6.62 -2.28 -4.51
N GLU A 51 -7.71 -2.33 -5.28
CA GLU A 51 -8.08 -3.50 -6.07
C GLU A 51 -7.05 -3.78 -7.17
N ARG A 52 -6.60 -2.70 -7.82
CA ARG A 52 -5.50 -2.73 -8.79
C ARG A 52 -4.22 -3.25 -8.14
N TRP A 53 -3.78 -2.63 -7.04
CA TRP A 53 -2.57 -3.03 -6.32
C TRP A 53 -2.62 -4.49 -5.88
N LYS A 54 -3.78 -4.95 -5.38
CA LYS A 54 -3.97 -6.34 -4.97
C LYS A 54 -3.80 -7.30 -6.14
N THR A 55 -4.33 -6.95 -7.31
CA THR A 55 -4.23 -7.79 -8.51
C THR A 55 -2.80 -7.83 -9.08
N GLU A 56 -2.10 -6.70 -9.05
CA GLU A 56 -0.75 -6.57 -9.63
C GLU A 56 0.38 -7.06 -8.70
N ASN A 57 0.30 -6.75 -7.40
CA ASN A 57 1.36 -6.99 -6.43
C ASN A 57 1.05 -8.13 -5.45
N TYR A 58 -0.23 -8.39 -5.14
CA TYR A 58 -0.60 -9.39 -4.14
C TYR A 58 -0.97 -10.72 -4.83
N ARG A 59 0.05 -11.44 -5.30
CA ARG A 59 -0.07 -12.85 -5.70
C ARG A 59 0.13 -13.73 -4.46
N PRO A 60 -0.93 -14.27 -3.82
CA PRO A 60 -0.77 -15.10 -2.62
C PRO A 60 0.05 -16.37 -2.87
N GLN A 61 0.09 -16.86 -4.11
CA GLN A 61 0.93 -18.01 -4.50
C GLN A 61 2.43 -17.69 -4.58
N MET A 62 2.85 -16.43 -4.48
CA MET A 62 4.27 -16.00 -4.44
C MET A 62 4.66 -15.27 -3.14
N ALA A 63 3.79 -15.25 -2.13
CA ALA A 63 4.14 -14.71 -0.80
C ALA A 63 5.04 -15.66 0.02
N ALA A 64 5.73 -16.61 -0.62
CA ALA A 64 6.70 -17.49 0.03
C ALA A 64 7.99 -16.76 0.45
N ARG A 65 8.28 -15.58 -0.10
CA ARG A 65 9.42 -14.74 0.29
C ARG A 65 9.07 -13.31 -0.09
N TYR A 66 8.57 -12.51 0.84
CA TYR A 66 8.94 -11.10 0.79
C TYR A 66 10.44 -11.09 1.08
N PRO A 67 11.34 -10.76 0.14
CA PRO A 67 12.72 -10.55 0.51
C PRO A 67 12.71 -9.47 1.59
N LYS A 68 13.42 -9.71 2.70
CA LYS A 68 13.79 -8.64 3.62
C LYS A 68 14.44 -7.57 2.74
N GLN A 69 13.80 -6.43 2.58
CA GLN A 69 14.41 -5.31 1.90
C GLN A 69 15.50 -4.82 2.85
N ASP A 70 16.72 -5.33 2.66
CA ASP A 70 17.94 -4.71 3.17
C ASP A 70 17.89 -3.26 2.68
N LYS A 71 17.62 -2.35 3.61
CA LYS A 71 17.94 -0.94 3.42
C LYS A 71 19.44 -0.84 3.60
N GLU A 72 20.17 -1.10 2.52
CA GLU A 72 21.58 -0.71 2.41
C GLU A 72 21.64 0.71 1.83
N GLY A 73 22.36 1.60 2.53
CA GLY A 73 23.04 2.73 1.90
C GLY A 73 22.46 4.14 2.10
N ASP A 74 22.53 4.68 3.31
CA ASP A 74 22.80 6.11 3.60
C ASP A 74 23.28 6.13 5.06
N THR A 75 24.58 6.23 5.41
CA THR A 75 25.60 7.30 5.28
C THR A 75 26.82 6.74 6.10
N PRO A 76 28.08 7.25 6.10
CA PRO A 76 28.67 8.48 5.55
C PRO A 76 29.68 8.34 4.40
#